data_AF-A0A7K2QMP6-F1
#
_entry.id   AF-A0A7K2QMP6-F1
#
_cell.length_a   1.000
_cell.length_b   1.000
_cell.length_c   1.000
_cell.angle_alpha   90.00
_cell.angle_beta   90.00
_cell.angle_gamma   90.00
#
_symmetry.space_group_name_H-M   'P 1'
#
loop_
_entity.id
_entity.type
_entity.pdbx_description
1 polymer ?
#
loop_
_entity_poly.entity_id
_entity_poly.type
_entity_poly.pdbx_seq_one_letter_code
_entity_poly.pdbx_strand_id
1 'polypeptide(L)'
;MRTLSYLEKGRSRGPQRRTVQALAKALCLDPADARELEEAASAGRPRPARAPDVAAPAVTPEATLHTSAPDLLPRAPRGFHGRTSELAALTVASAGEAPVCLVVGPAGVGKTALVLHWAHHDPAGLADGRLYADLRGFSGTGQPAAVEVLREFLLALGVENERIPESENAAAAMFRSLAADRQILVILDNARDSEQVRPLLPGG
;
A
#
# COMPACT_ATOMS: atom_id res chain seq x y z
N MET A 1 31.22 4.19 18.40
CA MET A 1 31.10 2.76 18.00
C MET A 1 30.48 2.71 16.62
N ARG A 2 31.22 2.16 15.65
CA ARG A 2 30.89 2.13 14.21
C ARG A 2 30.30 0.76 13.86
N THR A 3 29.03 0.64 13.47
CA THR A 3 28.51 -0.58 12.81
C THR A 3 27.16 -0.37 12.08
N LEU A 4 27.00 0.72 11.32
CA LEU A 4 25.88 0.86 10.34
C LEU A 4 26.34 0.82 8.87
N SER A 5 27.66 0.76 8.61
CA SER A 5 28.24 0.82 7.26
C SER A 5 28.39 -0.55 6.56
N TYR A 6 28.00 -1.66 7.19
CA TYR A 6 28.15 -3.00 6.59
C TYR A 6 26.88 -3.57 5.94
N LEU A 7 25.73 -2.89 6.03
CA LEU A 7 24.49 -3.35 5.39
C LEU A 7 24.34 -2.86 3.93
N GLU A 8 25.14 -1.89 3.49
CA GLU A 8 25.03 -1.25 2.17
C GLU A 8 25.85 -1.90 1.04
N LYS A 9 26.62 -2.96 1.31
CA LYS A 9 27.48 -3.59 0.29
C LYS A 9 27.05 -4.98 -0.11
N GLY A 10 25.81 -5.15 -0.61
CA GLY A 10 25.44 -6.19 -1.59
C GLY A 10 26.05 -7.60 -1.48
N ARG A 11 26.35 -8.08 -0.27
CA ARG A 11 27.01 -9.37 -0.01
C ARG A 11 26.26 -10.09 1.10
N SER A 12 25.02 -10.51 0.81
CA SER A 12 24.45 -11.65 1.51
C SER A 12 24.41 -12.81 0.52
N ARG A 13 25.29 -13.80 0.71
CA ARG A 13 25.37 -15.00 -0.14
C ARG A 13 24.34 -16.08 0.24
N GLY A 14 23.42 -15.78 1.15
CA GLY A 14 22.36 -16.69 1.59
C GLY A 14 21.86 -16.31 3.00
N PRO A 15 20.68 -16.80 3.44
CA PRO A 15 20.22 -16.64 4.81
C PRO A 15 21.23 -17.19 5.83
N GLN A 16 21.25 -16.61 7.05
CA GLN A 16 22.15 -17.06 8.10
C GLN A 16 21.81 -18.49 8.55
N ARG A 17 22.83 -19.35 8.66
CA ARG A 17 22.67 -20.78 9.02
C ARG A 17 21.81 -21.02 10.27
N ARG A 18 21.93 -20.15 11.29
CA ARG A 18 21.13 -20.22 12.52
C ARG A 18 19.62 -20.07 12.26
N THR A 19 19.23 -19.26 11.30
CA THR A 19 17.83 -19.07 10.90
C THR A 19 17.29 -20.31 10.20
N VAL A 20 18.08 -20.91 9.31
CA VAL A 20 17.69 -22.13 8.57
C VAL A 20 17.51 -23.33 9.53
N GLN A 21 18.40 -23.46 10.52
CA GLN A 21 18.31 -24.49 11.55
C GLN A 21 17.10 -24.33 12.47
N ALA A 22 16.75 -23.09 12.82
CA ALA A 22 15.56 -22.82 13.61
C ALA A 22 14.27 -23.21 12.85
N LEU A 23 14.23 -22.95 11.53
CA LEU A 23 13.13 -23.34 10.65
C LEU A 23 13.02 -24.86 10.49
N ALA A 24 14.13 -25.57 10.26
CA ALA A 24 14.13 -27.04 10.16
C ALA A 24 13.59 -27.70 11.43
N LYS A 25 13.99 -27.18 12.60
CA LYS A 25 13.50 -27.65 13.90
C LYS A 25 12.02 -27.32 14.12
N ALA A 26 11.57 -26.13 13.75
CA ALA A 26 10.17 -25.72 13.91
C ALA A 26 9.22 -26.52 13.01
N LEU A 27 9.70 -26.96 11.84
CA LEU A 27 8.94 -27.78 10.89
C LEU A 27 9.08 -29.29 11.17
N CYS A 28 9.81 -29.68 12.23
CA CYS A 28 10.08 -31.07 12.58
C CYS A 28 10.65 -31.90 11.42
N LEU A 29 11.49 -31.29 10.57
CA LEU A 29 12.11 -31.97 9.44
C LEU A 29 13.01 -33.10 9.94
N ASP A 30 13.04 -34.19 9.19
CA ASP A 30 13.97 -35.27 9.46
C ASP A 30 15.42 -34.83 9.12
N PRO A 31 16.45 -35.59 9.54
CA PRO A 31 17.84 -35.21 9.32
C PRO A 31 18.27 -35.12 7.85
N ALA A 32 17.54 -35.74 6.92
CA ALA A 32 17.83 -35.66 5.48
C ALA A 32 17.24 -34.37 4.90
N ASP A 33 15.96 -34.09 5.20
CA ASP A 33 15.26 -32.88 4.76
C ASP A 33 15.89 -31.61 5.34
N ALA A 34 16.35 -31.67 6.59
CA ALA A 34 17.05 -30.57 7.23
C ALA A 34 18.39 -30.24 6.54
N ARG A 35 19.10 -31.25 6.01
CA ARG A 35 20.36 -31.05 5.27
C ARG A 35 20.08 -30.47 3.89
N GLU A 36 19.06 -30.95 3.20
CA GLU A 36 18.64 -30.41 1.90
C GLU A 36 18.25 -28.92 2.01
N LEU A 37 17.51 -28.57 3.06
CA LEU A 37 17.15 -27.18 3.34
C LEU A 37 18.39 -26.31 3.65
N GLU A 38 19.37 -26.82 4.41
CA GLU A 38 20.63 -26.13 4.69
C GLU A 38 21.47 -25.90 3.42
N GLU A 39 21.52 -26.87 2.51
CA GLU A 39 22.24 -26.80 1.23
C GLU A 39 21.59 -25.81 0.27
N ALA A 40 20.26 -25.90 0.09
CA ALA A 40 19.48 -24.97 -0.73
C ALA A 40 19.57 -23.53 -0.22
N ALA A 41 19.56 -23.34 1.10
CA ALA A 41 19.73 -22.03 1.72
C ALA A 41 21.14 -21.46 1.52
N SER A 42 22.17 -22.32 1.51
CA SER A 42 23.57 -21.91 1.30
C SER A 42 23.88 -21.53 -0.15
N ALA A 43 23.13 -22.04 -1.11
CA ALA A 43 23.27 -21.70 -2.53
C ALA A 43 22.82 -20.26 -2.88
N GLY A 44 22.05 -19.61 -1.99
CA GLY A 44 21.49 -18.29 -2.25
C GLY A 44 20.42 -18.29 -3.34
N ARG A 45 19.73 -17.16 -3.53
CA ARG A 45 18.66 -17.06 -4.55
C ARG A 45 19.30 -16.95 -5.95
N PRO A 46 19.03 -17.87 -6.90
CA PRO A 46 19.49 -17.69 -8.27
C PRO A 46 18.82 -16.43 -8.85
N ARG A 47 19.65 -15.51 -9.34
CA ARG A 47 19.19 -14.30 -10.03
C ARG A 47 18.89 -14.70 -11.48
N PRO A 48 17.67 -14.47 -12.02
CA PRO A 48 17.46 -14.68 -13.44
C PRO A 48 18.40 -13.75 -14.21
N ALA A 49 19.15 -14.33 -15.15
CA ALA A 49 20.06 -13.61 -16.02
C ALA A 49 19.25 -12.59 -16.84
N ARG A 50 19.66 -11.31 -16.77
CA ARG A 50 19.12 -10.25 -17.63
C ARG A 50 19.58 -10.56 -19.05
N ALA A 51 18.64 -10.74 -19.97
CA ALA A 51 18.94 -10.87 -21.40
C ALA A 51 19.68 -9.60 -21.89
N PRO A 52 20.61 -9.72 -22.84
CA PRO A 52 21.33 -8.59 -23.39
C PRO A 52 20.38 -7.63 -24.12
N ASP A 53 20.60 -6.34 -23.88
CA ASP A 53 19.85 -5.21 -24.40
C ASP A 53 20.13 -5.06 -25.90
N VAL A 54 19.13 -5.33 -26.75
CA VAL A 54 19.23 -5.03 -28.19
C VAL A 54 18.80 -3.59 -28.36
N ALA A 55 19.78 -2.73 -28.70
CA ALA A 55 19.58 -1.30 -28.89
C ALA A 55 18.49 -1.03 -29.95
N ALA A 56 17.36 -0.47 -29.48
CA ALA A 56 16.33 0.11 -30.33
C ALA A 56 16.69 1.57 -30.69
N PRO A 57 16.32 2.06 -31.89
CA PRO A 57 16.76 3.34 -32.40
C PRO A 57 16.18 4.51 -31.60
N ALA A 58 16.98 5.57 -31.46
CA ALA A 58 16.66 6.77 -30.71
C ALA A 58 15.39 7.46 -31.25
N VAL A 59 14.29 7.30 -30.52
CA VAL A 59 13.13 8.19 -30.62
C VAL A 59 13.32 9.24 -29.53
N THR A 60 13.44 10.51 -29.94
CA THR A 60 13.44 11.66 -29.03
C THR A 60 12.17 11.64 -28.19
N PRO A 61 12.25 11.53 -26.86
CA PRO A 61 11.06 11.61 -26.03
C PRO A 61 10.73 13.09 -25.84
N GLU A 62 9.79 13.61 -26.62
CA GLU A 62 8.85 14.58 -26.07
C GLU A 62 8.08 13.85 -24.99
N ALA A 63 8.54 13.98 -23.74
CA ALA A 63 7.92 13.39 -22.58
C ALA A 63 6.60 14.12 -22.29
N THR A 64 5.55 13.74 -23.00
CA THR A 64 4.20 13.89 -22.46
C THR A 64 4.14 12.98 -21.24
N LEU A 65 4.28 13.57 -20.04
CA LEU A 65 3.99 12.90 -18.79
C LEU A 65 2.53 12.46 -18.85
N HIS A 66 2.28 11.23 -19.25
CA HIS A 66 1.00 10.60 -19.00
C HIS A 66 0.88 10.52 -17.49
N THR A 67 0.10 11.42 -16.87
CA THR A 67 -0.21 11.37 -15.44
C THR A 67 -0.96 10.07 -15.20
N SER A 68 -0.23 8.99 -14.91
CA SER A 68 -0.81 7.75 -14.43
C SER A 68 -1.59 8.07 -13.17
N ALA A 69 -2.81 7.53 -13.06
CA ALA A 69 -3.65 7.67 -11.88
C ALA A 69 -2.84 7.40 -10.59
N PRO A 70 -2.98 8.23 -9.53
CA PRO A 70 -2.23 8.05 -8.31
C PRO A 70 -2.54 6.72 -7.65
N ASP A 71 -1.50 6.08 -7.11
CA ASP A 71 -1.61 4.87 -6.28
C ASP A 71 -0.79 5.07 -5.00
N LEU A 72 -1.49 5.48 -3.93
CA LEU A 72 -0.93 5.68 -2.61
C LEU A 72 -1.06 4.44 -1.71
N LEU A 73 -1.54 3.31 -2.25
CA LEU A 73 -1.75 2.12 -1.43
C LEU A 73 -0.42 1.63 -0.84
N PRO A 74 -0.39 1.33 0.47
CA PRO A 74 0.66 0.50 1.03
C PRO A 74 0.77 -0.82 0.28
N ARG A 75 1.93 -1.48 0.42
CA ARG A 75 2.17 -2.78 -0.20
C ARG A 75 1.04 -3.76 0.14
N ALA A 76 0.61 -4.52 -0.86
CA ALA A 76 -0.33 -5.61 -0.66
C ALA A 76 0.15 -6.55 0.46
N PRO A 77 -0.73 -6.95 1.39
CA PRO A 77 -0.38 -7.89 2.44
C PRO A 77 0.02 -9.24 1.84
N ARG A 78 1.01 -9.89 2.45
CA ARG A 78 1.47 -11.24 2.05
C ARG A 78 0.76 -12.30 2.88
N GLY A 79 0.48 -13.46 2.28
CA GLY A 79 -0.11 -14.60 2.99
C GLY A 79 -1.55 -14.32 3.47
N PHE A 80 -2.37 -13.71 2.62
CA PHE A 80 -3.77 -13.41 2.93
C PHE A 80 -4.66 -14.62 2.60
N HIS A 81 -5.37 -15.16 3.60
CA HIS A 81 -6.17 -16.39 3.47
C HIS A 81 -7.45 -16.33 4.33
N GLY A 82 -8.46 -17.13 3.97
CA GLY A 82 -9.62 -17.41 4.84
C GLY A 82 -10.60 -16.25 5.05
N ARG A 83 -10.70 -15.32 4.09
CA ARG A 83 -11.53 -14.10 4.19
C ARG A 83 -12.44 -13.86 2.99
N THR A 84 -12.79 -14.93 2.27
CA THR A 84 -13.54 -14.83 1.01
C THR A 84 -14.92 -14.19 1.22
N SER A 85 -15.61 -14.51 2.33
CA SER A 85 -16.91 -13.91 2.68
C SER A 85 -16.82 -12.41 2.90
N GLU A 86 -15.79 -11.95 3.61
CA GLU A 86 -15.60 -10.54 3.93
C GLU A 86 -15.16 -9.74 2.71
N LEU A 87 -14.36 -10.32 1.81
CA LEU A 87 -14.04 -9.72 0.51
C LEU A 87 -15.30 -9.56 -0.35
N ALA A 88 -16.15 -10.59 -0.42
CA ALA A 88 -17.41 -10.52 -1.15
C ALA A 88 -18.35 -9.48 -0.55
N ALA A 89 -18.46 -9.42 0.78
CA ALA A 89 -19.27 -8.42 1.47
C ALA A 89 -18.75 -6.99 1.21
N LEU A 90 -17.43 -6.79 1.21
CA LEU A 90 -16.82 -5.48 0.90
C LEU A 90 -17.09 -5.07 -0.55
N THR A 91 -16.99 -6.00 -1.50
CA THR A 91 -17.29 -5.77 -2.92
C THR A 91 -18.75 -5.35 -3.14
N VAL A 92 -19.68 -6.00 -2.44
CA VAL A 92 -21.10 -5.63 -2.50
C VAL A 92 -21.35 -4.27 -1.85
N ALA A 93 -20.71 -4.00 -0.71
CA ALA A 93 -20.88 -2.74 0.01
C ALA A 93 -20.27 -1.54 -0.72
N SER A 94 -19.23 -1.76 -1.53
CA SER A 94 -18.56 -0.73 -2.33
C SER A 94 -19.17 -0.55 -3.72
N ALA A 95 -20.29 -1.22 -4.02
CA ALA A 95 -21.03 -1.02 -5.26
C ALA A 95 -21.96 0.20 -5.17
N GLY A 96 -22.14 0.91 -6.30
CA GLY A 96 -23.03 2.07 -6.42
C GLY A 96 -22.28 3.40 -6.57
N GLU A 97 -23.01 4.50 -6.51
CA GLU A 97 -22.46 5.85 -6.62
C GLU A 97 -21.98 6.35 -5.25
N ALA A 98 -20.71 6.76 -5.17
CA ALA A 98 -20.04 7.30 -3.97
C ALA A 98 -20.31 6.54 -2.64
N PRO A 99 -20.15 5.20 -2.59
CA PRO A 99 -20.44 4.44 -1.38
C PRO A 99 -19.40 4.71 -0.27
N VAL A 100 -19.88 4.80 0.97
CA VAL A 100 -19.03 4.88 2.18
C VAL A 100 -19.14 3.57 2.94
N CYS A 101 -18.02 2.84 3.03
CA CYS A 101 -17.93 1.56 3.73
C CYS A 101 -17.18 1.69 5.06
N LEU A 102 -17.75 1.17 6.14
CA LEU A 102 -17.09 1.11 7.45
C LEU A 102 -16.70 -0.34 7.78
N VAL A 103 -15.39 -0.59 7.93
CA VAL A 103 -14.86 -1.90 8.32
C VAL A 103 -14.46 -1.90 9.79
N VAL A 104 -15.22 -2.60 10.62
CA VAL A 104 -15.01 -2.69 12.08
C VAL A 104 -14.66 -4.10 12.55
N GLY A 105 -14.10 -4.20 13.76
CA GLY A 105 -13.72 -5.47 14.37
C GLY A 105 -12.57 -5.30 15.35
N PRO A 106 -12.22 -6.35 16.11
CA PRO A 106 -11.19 -6.31 17.15
C PRO A 106 -9.83 -5.82 16.64
N ALA A 107 -8.99 -5.33 17.55
CA ALA A 107 -7.60 -5.02 17.25
C ALA A 107 -6.87 -6.29 16.77
N GLY A 108 -6.00 -6.14 15.76
CA GLY A 108 -5.22 -7.26 15.22
C GLY A 108 -5.99 -8.27 14.35
N VAL A 109 -7.31 -8.14 14.18
CA VAL A 109 -8.11 -9.08 13.35
C VAL A 109 -7.77 -9.03 11.85
N GLY A 110 -7.03 -8.01 11.40
CA GLY A 110 -6.57 -7.87 10.01
C GLY A 110 -7.46 -7.00 9.11
N LYS A 111 -8.18 -6.01 9.66
CA LYS A 111 -9.05 -5.10 8.88
C LYS A 111 -8.30 -4.34 7.78
N THR A 112 -7.18 -3.72 8.13
CA THR A 112 -6.29 -3.04 7.17
C THR A 112 -5.82 -4.00 6.09
N ALA A 113 -5.42 -5.21 6.46
CA ALA A 113 -5.00 -6.23 5.50
C ALA A 113 -6.14 -6.65 4.56
N LEU A 114 -7.37 -6.80 5.08
CA LEU A 114 -8.55 -7.10 4.26
C LEU A 114 -8.81 -6.00 3.22
N VAL A 115 -8.88 -4.74 3.66
CA VAL A 115 -9.18 -3.60 2.78
C VAL A 115 -8.07 -3.39 1.75
N LEU A 116 -6.80 -3.47 2.15
CA LEU A 116 -5.68 -3.37 1.21
C LEU A 116 -5.65 -4.54 0.23
N HIS A 117 -5.93 -5.77 0.69
CA HIS A 117 -5.99 -6.92 -0.21
C HIS A 117 -7.08 -6.72 -1.26
N TRP A 118 -8.28 -6.30 -0.85
CA TRP A 118 -9.38 -5.97 -1.74
C TRP A 118 -8.99 -4.87 -2.74
N ALA A 119 -8.46 -3.75 -2.26
CA ALA A 119 -8.07 -2.61 -3.10
C ALA A 119 -6.95 -2.89 -4.12
N HIS A 120 -6.13 -3.92 -3.87
CA HIS A 120 -5.10 -4.39 -4.81
C HIS A 120 -5.64 -5.36 -5.86
N HIS A 121 -6.76 -6.05 -5.61
CA HIS A 121 -7.23 -7.17 -6.43
C HIS A 121 -8.58 -6.94 -7.11
N ASP A 122 -9.37 -5.97 -6.66
CA ASP A 122 -10.70 -5.67 -7.22
C ASP A 122 -10.80 -4.20 -7.67
N PRO A 123 -10.40 -3.89 -8.92
CA PRO A 123 -10.32 -2.52 -9.40
C PRO A 123 -11.47 -2.11 -10.34
N ALA A 124 -12.61 -2.83 -10.36
CA ALA A 124 -13.67 -2.51 -11.30
C ALA A 124 -14.24 -1.10 -11.03
N GLY A 125 -13.94 -0.14 -11.92
CA GLY A 125 -14.46 1.23 -11.86
C GLY A 125 -13.72 2.19 -10.93
N LEU A 126 -12.44 1.95 -10.63
CA LEU A 126 -11.56 2.83 -9.82
C LEU A 126 -10.31 3.26 -10.60
N ALA A 127 -10.51 3.67 -11.85
CA ALA A 127 -9.43 3.90 -12.80
C ALA A 127 -8.63 5.20 -12.54
N ASP A 128 -9.24 6.16 -11.84
CA ASP A 128 -8.69 7.52 -11.72
C ASP A 128 -7.84 7.73 -10.47
N GLY A 129 -7.77 6.74 -9.57
CA GLY A 129 -6.77 6.74 -8.50
C GLY A 129 -7.16 5.94 -7.27
N ARG A 130 -6.16 5.66 -6.44
CA ARG A 130 -6.28 5.00 -5.15
C ARG A 130 -5.50 5.81 -4.12
N LEU A 131 -6.22 6.42 -3.19
CA LEU A 131 -5.69 7.28 -2.14
C LEU A 131 -5.78 6.55 -0.80
N TYR A 132 -4.76 6.72 0.05
CA TYR A 132 -4.68 6.06 1.34
C TYR A 132 -4.13 7.04 2.39
N ALA A 133 -4.73 7.04 3.58
CA ALA A 133 -4.18 7.72 4.75
C ALA A 133 -4.36 6.86 6.01
N ASP A 134 -3.30 6.75 6.82
CA ASP A 134 -3.40 6.26 8.20
C ASP A 134 -3.68 7.45 9.13
N LEU A 135 -4.90 7.49 9.67
CA LEU A 135 -5.37 8.57 10.55
C LEU A 135 -4.83 8.44 11.98
N ARG A 136 -4.09 7.38 12.28
CA ARG A 136 -3.36 7.20 13.55
C ARG A 136 -4.27 7.38 14.78
N GLY A 137 -5.56 7.08 14.64
CA GLY A 137 -6.60 7.39 15.62
C GLY A 137 -6.35 6.75 17.00
N PHE A 138 -5.68 5.60 16.99
CA PHE A 138 -5.32 4.82 18.18
C PHE A 138 -3.81 4.76 18.44
N SER A 139 -3.01 5.62 17.80
CA SER A 139 -1.55 5.68 17.98
C SER A 139 -1.14 6.66 19.09
N GLY A 140 -0.01 6.41 19.74
CA GLY A 140 0.64 7.37 20.65
C GLY A 140 1.46 8.47 19.95
N THR A 141 1.58 8.44 18.62
CA THR A 141 2.45 9.34 17.82
C THR A 141 1.74 10.58 17.27
N GLY A 142 0.55 10.90 17.78
CA GLY A 142 -0.28 12.02 17.30
C GLY A 142 -1.04 11.68 16.00
N GLN A 143 -2.23 12.26 15.87
CA GLN A 143 -3.11 12.13 14.70
C GLN A 143 -2.77 13.22 13.67
N PRO A 144 -2.80 12.94 12.34
CA PRO A 144 -2.65 13.99 11.34
C PRO A 144 -3.80 14.98 11.42
N ALA A 145 -3.52 16.25 11.14
CA ALA A 145 -4.60 17.20 10.86
C ALA A 145 -5.22 16.86 9.51
N ALA A 146 -6.54 17.05 9.33
CA ALA A 146 -7.19 16.68 8.08
C ALA A 146 -6.64 17.48 6.88
N VAL A 147 -6.24 18.74 7.09
CA VAL A 147 -5.56 19.55 6.07
C VAL A 147 -4.24 18.96 5.58
N GLU A 148 -3.49 18.24 6.43
CA GLU A 148 -2.24 17.57 6.02
C GLU A 148 -2.54 16.41 5.07
N VAL A 149 -3.54 15.60 5.39
CA VAL A 149 -4.00 14.49 4.54
C VAL A 149 -4.57 15.02 3.22
N LEU A 150 -5.38 16.07 3.27
CA LEU A 150 -5.94 16.71 2.08
C LEU A 150 -4.84 17.24 1.17
N ARG A 151 -3.79 17.85 1.71
CA ARG A 151 -2.64 18.31 0.93
C ARG A 151 -1.97 17.15 0.21
N GLU A 152 -1.73 16.03 0.89
CA GLU A 152 -1.15 14.83 0.27
C GLU A 152 -2.04 14.29 -0.87
N PHE A 153 -3.36 14.23 -0.66
CA PHE A 153 -4.31 13.79 -1.68
C PHE A 153 -4.34 14.74 -2.88
N LEU A 154 -4.38 16.05 -2.66
CA LEU A 154 -4.40 17.06 -3.72
C LEU A 154 -3.11 17.03 -4.55
N LEU A 155 -1.95 16.90 -3.90
CA LEU A 155 -0.67 16.71 -4.59
C LEU A 155 -0.69 15.45 -5.46
N ALA A 156 -1.16 14.33 -4.92
CA ALA A 156 -1.24 13.06 -5.65
C ALA A 156 -2.19 13.16 -6.86
N LEU A 157 -3.25 13.97 -6.76
CA LEU A 157 -4.19 14.22 -7.85
C LEU A 157 -3.69 15.24 -8.89
N GLY A 158 -2.46 15.75 -8.72
CA GLY A 158 -1.78 16.63 -9.67
C GLY A 158 -1.99 18.12 -9.40
N VAL A 159 -2.49 18.52 -8.22
CA VAL A 159 -2.57 19.93 -7.84
C VAL A 159 -1.18 20.43 -7.46
N GLU A 160 -0.74 21.52 -8.09
CA GLU A 160 0.50 22.20 -7.74
C GLU A 160 0.46 22.70 -6.28
N ASN A 161 1.55 22.57 -5.55
CA ASN A 161 1.61 22.87 -4.12
C ASN A 161 1.17 24.31 -3.79
N GLU A 162 1.49 25.27 -4.67
CA GLU A 162 1.16 26.69 -4.57
C GLU A 162 -0.35 26.96 -4.69
N ARG A 163 -1.09 26.02 -5.31
CA ARG A 163 -2.54 26.12 -5.52
C ARG A 163 -3.34 25.44 -4.42
N ILE A 164 -2.69 24.73 -3.50
CA ILE A 164 -3.35 24.01 -2.40
C ILE A 164 -3.68 25.02 -1.28
N PRO A 165 -4.97 25.18 -0.92
CA PRO A 165 -5.36 26.08 0.15
C PRO A 165 -4.77 25.69 1.51
N GLU A 166 -4.46 26.69 2.34
CA GLU A 166 -4.01 26.45 3.72
C GLU A 166 -5.16 26.12 4.69
N SER A 167 -6.37 26.57 4.37
CA SER A 167 -7.56 26.29 5.16
C SER A 167 -8.07 24.87 4.88
N GLU A 168 -8.34 24.12 5.94
CA GLU A 168 -8.96 22.78 5.86
C GLU A 168 -10.26 22.79 5.04
N ASN A 169 -11.16 23.75 5.29
CA ASN A 169 -12.44 23.84 4.59
C ASN A 169 -12.26 24.06 3.08
N ALA A 170 -11.30 24.90 2.69
CA ALA A 170 -11.02 25.20 1.29
C ALA A 170 -10.32 24.02 0.60
N ALA A 171 -9.38 23.35 1.27
CA ALA A 171 -8.73 22.15 0.78
C ALA A 171 -9.73 21.00 0.60
N ALA A 172 -10.64 20.82 1.56
CA ALA A 172 -11.70 19.82 1.49
C ALA A 172 -12.68 20.11 0.35
N ALA A 173 -13.07 21.38 0.15
CA ALA A 173 -13.89 21.78 -0.98
C ALA A 173 -13.22 21.49 -2.33
N MET A 174 -11.93 21.84 -2.47
CA MET A 174 -11.16 21.53 -3.67
C MET A 174 -11.05 20.03 -3.92
N PHE A 175 -10.79 19.24 -2.86
CA PHE A 175 -10.73 17.78 -2.96
C PHE A 175 -12.06 17.19 -3.43
N ARG A 176 -13.19 17.61 -2.85
CA ARG A 176 -14.53 17.17 -3.29
C ARG A 176 -14.79 17.51 -4.75
N SER A 177 -14.47 18.72 -5.20
CA SER A 177 -14.64 19.12 -6.59
C SER A 177 -13.79 18.29 -7.55
N LEU A 178 -12.56 17.96 -7.19
CA LEU A 178 -11.68 17.12 -8.03
C LEU A 178 -12.12 15.65 -8.05
N ALA A 179 -12.65 15.15 -6.94
CA ALA A 179 -13.10 13.78 -6.82
C ALA A 179 -14.46 13.53 -7.48
N ALA A 180 -15.32 14.55 -7.59
CA ALA A 180 -16.68 14.42 -8.13
C ALA A 180 -16.73 13.86 -9.56
N ASP A 181 -15.75 14.21 -10.39
CA ASP A 181 -15.68 13.78 -11.79
C ASP A 181 -14.74 12.56 -11.99
N ARG A 182 -14.32 11.90 -10.90
CA ARG A 182 -13.29 10.85 -10.95
C ARG A 182 -13.71 9.58 -10.23
N GLN A 183 -13.36 8.46 -10.83
CA GLN A 183 -13.47 7.12 -10.26
C GLN A 183 -12.28 6.82 -9.33
N ILE A 184 -12.31 7.36 -8.11
CA ILE A 184 -11.23 7.23 -7.11
C ILE A 184 -11.68 6.41 -5.90
N LEU A 185 -10.78 5.55 -5.40
CA LEU A 185 -10.91 4.91 -4.10
C LEU A 185 -10.15 5.70 -3.03
N VAL A 186 -10.82 6.02 -1.92
CA VAL A 186 -10.22 6.64 -0.75
C VAL A 186 -10.29 5.69 0.43
N ILE A 187 -9.13 5.32 0.98
CA ILE A 187 -9.03 4.48 2.19
C ILE A 187 -8.51 5.34 3.34
N LEU A 188 -9.32 5.46 4.39
CA LEU A 188 -8.99 6.16 5.62
C LEU A 188 -8.84 5.12 6.74
N ASP A 189 -7.61 4.66 6.94
CA ASP A 189 -7.33 3.63 7.92
C ASP A 189 -7.21 4.20 9.33
N ASN A 190 -7.52 3.37 10.33
CA ASN A 190 -7.27 3.66 11.74
C ASN A 190 -7.97 4.93 12.26
N ALA A 191 -9.14 5.27 11.70
CA ALA A 191 -10.00 6.36 12.18
C ALA A 191 -10.51 6.08 13.59
N ARG A 192 -10.44 7.08 14.48
CA ARG A 192 -10.99 7.01 15.84
C ARG A 192 -12.48 7.34 15.86
N ASP A 193 -12.88 8.33 15.09
CA ASP A 193 -14.24 8.88 15.07
C ASP A 193 -14.55 9.52 13.70
N SER A 194 -15.80 9.96 13.53
CA SER A 194 -16.24 10.57 12.29
C SER A 194 -15.69 11.98 12.05
N GLU A 195 -15.22 12.67 13.08
CA GLU A 195 -14.68 14.04 12.91
C GLU A 195 -13.39 14.01 12.11
N GLN A 196 -12.56 12.97 12.30
CA GLN A 196 -11.36 12.76 11.46
C GLN A 196 -11.70 12.45 10.00
N VAL A 197 -12.85 11.83 9.74
CA VAL A 197 -13.21 11.29 8.42
C VAL A 197 -13.94 12.32 7.56
N ARG A 198 -14.88 13.07 8.14
CA ARG A 198 -15.79 13.97 7.41
C ARG A 198 -15.09 14.93 6.43
N PRO A 199 -13.97 15.60 6.79
CA PRO A 199 -13.30 16.51 5.87
C PRO A 199 -12.62 15.81 4.68
N LEU A 200 -12.35 14.51 4.81
CA LEU A 200 -11.60 13.69 3.85
C LEU A 200 -12.49 12.88 2.91
N LEU A 201 -13.82 13.00 3.04
CA LEU A 201 -14.74 12.32 2.15
C LEU A 201 -14.78 13.03 0.79
N PRO A 202 -14.71 12.27 -0.32
CA PRO A 202 -14.93 12.83 -1.65
C PRO A 202 -16.38 13.35 -1.77
N GLY A 203 -16.62 14.22 -2.74
CA GLY A 203 -17.97 14.67 -3.05
C GLY A 203 -18.76 13.52 -3.68
N GLY A 204 -20.01 13.37 -3.24
CA GLY A 204 -21.00 12.42 -3.75
C GLY A 204 -22.38 12.94 -3.44
#